data_AF-A0A0Q4L2G6-F1
#
_entry.id   AF-A0A0Q4L2G6-F1
#
_cell.length_a   1.000
_cell.length_b   1.000
_cell.length_c   1.000
_cell.angle_alpha   90.00
_cell.angle_beta   90.00
_cell.angle_gamma   90.00
#
_symmetry.space_group_name_H-M   'P 1'
#
loop_
_entity.id
_entity.type
_entity.pdbx_description
1 polymer ?
#
loop_
_entity_poly.entity_id
_entity_poly.type
_entity_poly.pdbx_seq_one_letter_code
_entity_poly.pdbx_strand_id
1 'polypeptide(L)'
;MHAIELIKAKRVHLSRLTNERGAAGELEAVSKIDNWIPRPRGKDLRRLLDELAATAIIIRGASFDAISCEAGVDFGSGDSIRAALPTMTFIEIKTANQPRVKPGFDGFFFAITESEISAADQRGPRHKVALFNRLTDELRVTNIPDILNRSRSMTWQLSVQL
;
A
#
# COMPACT_ATOMS: atom_id res chain seq x y z
N MET A 1 -8.45 -37.50 -11.03
CA MET A 1 -8.13 -36.11 -10.67
C MET A 1 -9.26 -35.23 -11.19
N HIS A 2 -10.12 -34.71 -10.32
CA HIS A 2 -11.32 -33.98 -10.76
C HIS A 2 -10.98 -32.54 -11.18
N ALA A 3 -11.62 -32.04 -12.24
CA ALA A 3 -11.36 -30.69 -12.80
C ALA A 3 -11.47 -29.56 -11.76
N ILE A 4 -12.30 -29.73 -10.73
CA ILE A 4 -12.50 -28.78 -9.63
C ILE A 4 -11.22 -28.64 -8.78
N GLU A 5 -10.52 -29.74 -8.50
CA GLU A 5 -9.28 -29.71 -7.72
C GLU A 5 -8.16 -29.00 -8.49
N LEU A 6 -8.13 -29.18 -9.81
CA LEU A 6 -7.15 -28.55 -10.69
C LEU A 6 -7.38 -27.03 -10.79
N ILE A 7 -8.64 -26.58 -10.82
CA ILE A 7 -9.00 -25.16 -10.76
C ILE A 7 -8.62 -24.55 -9.40
N LYS A 8 -8.89 -25.23 -8.29
CA LYS A 8 -8.50 -24.78 -6.95
C LYS A 8 -6.98 -24.65 -6.81
N ALA A 9 -6.23 -25.67 -7.22
CA ALA A 9 -4.77 -25.66 -7.20
C ALA A 9 -4.21 -24.52 -8.06
N LYS A 10 -4.78 -24.27 -9.24
CA LYS A 10 -4.38 -23.16 -10.12
C LYS A 10 -4.67 -21.80 -9.49
N ARG A 11 -5.80 -21.61 -8.80
CA ARG A 11 -6.11 -20.37 -8.06
C ARG A 11 -5.14 -20.11 -6.91
N VAL A 12 -4.82 -21.13 -6.11
CA VAL A 12 -3.84 -21.03 -5.02
C VAL A 12 -2.44 -20.72 -5.55
N HIS A 13 -2.04 -21.36 -6.65
CA HIS A 13 -0.76 -21.08 -7.28
C HIS A 13 -0.68 -19.66 -7.85
N LEU A 14 -1.75 -19.19 -8.50
CA LEU A 14 -1.84 -17.82 -9.02
C LEU A 14 -1.88 -16.78 -7.89
N SER A 15 -2.58 -17.02 -6.79
CA SER A 15 -2.58 -16.09 -5.65
C SER A 15 -1.20 -16.00 -5.01
N ARG A 16 -0.49 -17.13 -4.85
CA ARG A 16 0.89 -17.15 -4.34
C ARG A 16 1.83 -16.38 -5.27
N LEU A 17 1.77 -16.62 -6.59
CA LEU A 17 2.58 -15.90 -7.57
C LEU A 17 2.28 -14.40 -7.60
N THR A 18 1.00 -14.01 -7.47
CA THR A 18 0.61 -12.59 -7.42
C THR A 18 1.10 -11.93 -6.13
N ASN A 19 1.01 -12.60 -4.98
CA ASN A 19 1.51 -12.09 -3.70
C ASN A 19 3.05 -11.94 -3.70
N GLU A 20 3.77 -12.92 -4.24
CA GLU A 20 5.23 -12.84 -4.38
C GLU A 20 5.64 -11.71 -5.34
N ARG A 21 4.89 -11.51 -6.43
CA ARG A 21 5.15 -10.42 -7.39
C ARG A 21 4.76 -9.04 -6.87
N GLY A 22 3.71 -8.96 -6.04
CA GLY A 22 3.27 -7.73 -5.36
C GLY A 22 4.31 -7.28 -4.34
N ALA A 23 4.67 -8.16 -3.41
CA ALA A 23 5.69 -7.87 -2.40
C ALA A 23 7.05 -7.51 -3.01
N ALA A 24 7.45 -8.16 -4.11
CA ALA A 24 8.67 -7.78 -4.84
C ALA A 24 8.56 -6.38 -5.47
N GLY A 25 7.40 -6.04 -6.03
CA GLY A 25 7.14 -4.72 -6.60
C GLY A 25 7.13 -3.61 -5.55
N GLU A 26 6.57 -3.88 -4.37
CA GLU A 26 6.58 -2.96 -3.23
C GLU A 26 8.02 -2.66 -2.80
N LEU A 27 8.85 -3.69 -2.61
CA LEU A 27 10.26 -3.52 -2.24
C LEU A 27 11.05 -2.74 -3.30
N GLU A 28 10.85 -3.05 -4.59
CA GLU A 28 11.45 -2.31 -5.69
C GLU A 28 11.05 -0.83 -5.61
N ALA A 29 9.77 -0.52 -5.44
CA ALA A 29 9.28 0.87 -5.33
C ALA A 29 9.87 1.60 -4.11
N VAL A 30 9.94 0.94 -2.94
CA VAL A 30 10.55 1.53 -1.72
C VAL A 30 12.01 1.90 -1.96
N SER A 31 12.78 1.03 -2.62
CA SER A 31 14.19 1.29 -2.90
C SER A 31 14.47 2.43 -3.89
N LYS A 32 13.43 3.01 -4.53
CA LYS A 32 13.58 4.16 -5.43
C LYS A 32 13.67 5.49 -4.71
N ILE A 33 13.25 5.55 -3.45
CA ILE A 33 13.14 6.79 -2.69
C ILE A 33 13.84 6.63 -1.35
N ASP A 34 14.94 7.37 -1.16
CA ASP A 34 15.86 7.19 -0.03
C ASP A 34 15.21 7.34 1.35
N ASN A 35 14.15 8.17 1.46
CA ASN A 35 13.47 8.42 2.72
C ASN A 35 12.22 7.55 2.93
N TRP A 36 12.01 6.53 2.10
CA TRP A 36 10.95 5.55 2.30
C TRP A 36 11.51 4.34 3.02
N ILE A 37 10.84 3.95 4.09
CA ILE A 37 11.12 2.72 4.81
C ILE A 37 9.94 1.76 4.67
N PRO A 38 10.18 0.44 4.55
CA PRO A 38 9.11 -0.54 4.55
C PRO A 38 8.26 -0.43 5.82
N ARG A 39 6.97 -0.76 5.71
CA ARG A 39 6.08 -0.88 6.87
C ARG A 39 6.74 -1.74 7.96
N PRO A 40 6.84 -1.24 9.21
CA PRO A 40 7.30 -2.03 10.35
C PRO A 40 6.50 -3.32 10.50
N ARG A 41 7.03 -4.32 11.21
CA ARG A 41 6.36 -5.63 11.39
C ARG A 41 6.25 -6.00 12.86
N GLY A 42 5.36 -6.93 13.16
CA GLY A 42 5.21 -7.50 14.51
C GLY A 42 4.96 -6.44 15.58
N LYS A 43 5.80 -6.43 16.62
CA LYS A 43 5.66 -5.53 17.78
C LYS A 43 5.83 -4.07 17.41
N ASP A 44 6.66 -3.77 16.43
CA ASP A 44 6.94 -2.39 16.02
C ASP A 44 5.77 -1.79 15.25
N LEU A 45 5.14 -2.59 14.37
CA LEU A 45 3.88 -2.21 13.75
C LEU A 45 2.79 -1.97 14.80
N ARG A 46 2.69 -2.89 15.77
CA ARG A 46 1.69 -2.77 16.83
C ARG A 46 1.87 -1.47 17.61
N ARG A 47 3.10 -1.16 18.02
CA ARG A 47 3.43 0.08 18.74
C ARG A 47 3.10 1.32 17.91
N LEU A 48 3.46 1.34 16.63
CA LEU A 48 3.09 2.44 15.73
C LEU A 48 1.57 2.68 15.68
N LEU A 49 0.79 1.61 15.57
CA LEU A 49 -0.68 1.70 15.55
C LEU A 49 -1.25 2.15 16.90
N ASP A 50 -0.69 1.69 18.01
CA ASP A 50 -1.10 2.11 19.36
C ASP A 50 -0.79 3.60 19.59
N GLU A 51 0.37 4.10 19.12
CA GLU A 51 0.72 5.53 19.21
C GLU A 51 -0.13 6.42 18.29
N LEU A 52 -0.49 5.95 17.09
CA LEU A 52 -1.47 6.63 16.24
C LEU A 52 -2.84 6.71 16.95
N ALA A 53 -3.29 5.61 17.55
CA ALA A 53 -4.56 5.55 18.26
C ALA A 53 -4.60 6.51 19.46
N ALA A 54 -3.46 6.68 20.17
CA ALA A 54 -3.32 7.67 21.24
C ALA A 54 -3.51 9.12 20.75
N THR A 55 -3.36 9.36 19.45
CA THR A 55 -3.65 10.65 18.79
C THR A 55 -5.01 10.69 18.09
N ALA A 56 -5.91 9.76 18.42
CA ALA A 56 -7.23 9.58 17.80
C ALA A 56 -7.20 9.20 16.31
N ILE A 57 -6.09 8.63 15.84
CA ILE A 57 -5.93 8.15 14.46
C ILE A 57 -5.96 6.62 14.46
N ILE A 58 -6.97 6.02 13.85
CA ILE A 58 -7.20 4.58 13.84
C ILE A 58 -7.13 4.09 12.40
N ILE A 59 -5.94 3.64 11.97
CA ILE A 59 -5.72 3.04 10.66
C ILE A 59 -5.36 1.56 10.80
N ARG A 60 -5.58 0.76 9.75
CA ARG A 60 -5.17 -0.66 9.75
C ARG A 60 -3.76 -0.78 9.23
N GLY A 61 -2.95 -1.69 9.77
CA GLY A 61 -1.60 -1.94 9.26
C GLY A 61 -1.57 -2.29 7.77
N ALA A 62 -2.62 -2.92 7.24
CA ALA A 62 -2.77 -3.26 5.83
C ALA A 62 -3.13 -2.08 4.89
N SER A 63 -3.25 -0.85 5.41
CA SER A 63 -3.62 0.33 4.61
C SER A 63 -2.42 1.12 4.05
N PHE A 64 -1.21 0.63 4.27
CA PHE A 64 0.02 1.22 3.77
C PHE A 64 1.11 0.15 3.68
N ASP A 65 2.06 0.34 2.77
CA ASP A 65 3.19 -0.57 2.54
C ASP A 65 4.52 0.03 2.99
N ALA A 66 4.60 1.36 3.02
CA ALA A 66 5.78 2.11 3.39
C ALA A 66 5.43 3.36 4.22
N ILE A 67 6.46 3.89 4.87
CA ILE A 67 6.40 5.16 5.60
C ILE A 67 7.52 6.04 5.08
N SER A 68 7.21 7.32 4.88
CA SER A 68 8.21 8.36 4.73
C SER A 68 8.27 9.19 6.00
N CYS A 69 9.46 9.29 6.57
CA CYS A 69 9.73 10.05 7.78
C CYS A 69 11.18 10.55 7.77
N GLU A 70 11.52 11.40 8.73
CA GLU A 70 12.91 11.75 8.97
C GLU A 70 13.72 10.50 9.34
N ALA A 71 15.01 10.51 9.00
CA ALA A 71 15.90 9.39 9.29
C ALA A 71 16.01 9.16 10.81
N GLY A 72 16.06 7.90 11.22
CA GLY A 72 16.37 7.53 12.61
C GLY A 72 15.18 7.35 13.55
N VAL A 73 13.94 7.20 13.04
CA VAL A 73 12.81 6.79 13.88
C VAL A 73 13.05 5.37 14.42
N ASP A 74 13.05 5.25 15.75
CA ASP A 74 13.08 3.96 16.44
C ASP A 74 11.66 3.49 16.73
N PHE A 75 11.17 2.52 15.93
CA PHE A 75 9.85 1.92 16.16
C PHE A 75 9.78 1.03 17.42
N GLY A 76 10.92 0.77 18.07
CA GLY A 76 11.03 0.19 19.40
C GLY A 76 10.57 1.12 20.53
N SER A 77 10.58 2.44 20.28
CA SER A 77 10.33 3.49 21.27
C SER A 77 9.06 4.27 20.96
N GLY A 78 8.11 4.26 21.90
CA GLY A 78 6.86 5.02 21.77
C GLY A 78 7.12 6.53 21.67
N ASP A 79 8.10 7.04 22.42
CA ASP A 79 8.46 8.47 22.40
C ASP A 79 9.07 8.88 21.05
N SER A 80 9.92 8.03 20.46
CA SER A 80 10.49 8.27 19.14
C SER A 80 9.40 8.32 18.06
N ILE A 81 8.46 7.36 18.10
CA ILE A 81 7.31 7.35 17.19
C ILE A 81 6.48 8.62 17.38
N ARG A 82 6.09 8.94 18.63
CA ARG A 82 5.23 10.08 18.94
C ARG A 82 5.82 11.41 18.45
N ALA A 83 7.13 11.59 18.59
CA ALA A 83 7.84 12.77 18.10
C ALA A 83 7.80 12.88 16.56
N ALA A 84 7.84 11.75 15.85
CA ALA A 84 7.86 11.71 14.39
C ALA A 84 6.47 11.63 13.72
N LEU A 85 5.41 11.21 14.43
CA LEU A 85 4.03 11.13 13.91
C LEU A 85 3.55 12.42 13.20
N PRO A 86 3.91 13.65 13.66
CA PRO A 86 3.55 14.89 13.00
C PRO A 86 4.22 15.12 11.64
N THR A 87 5.22 14.34 11.24
CA THR A 87 5.87 14.48 9.93
C THR A 87 5.78 13.20 9.09
N MET A 88 5.42 12.07 9.71
CA MET A 88 5.21 10.80 9.03
C MET A 88 4.12 10.84 7.95
N THR A 89 4.50 10.37 6.77
CA THR A 89 3.61 10.10 5.63
C THR A 89 3.48 8.60 5.41
N PHE A 90 2.25 8.10 5.35
CA PHE A 90 1.92 6.71 5.08
C PHE A 90 1.72 6.53 3.57
N ILE A 91 2.34 5.49 3.01
CA ILE A 91 2.40 5.29 1.56
C ILE A 91 1.87 3.91 1.24
N GLU A 92 0.78 3.88 0.47
CA GLU A 92 0.27 2.67 -0.17
C GLU A 92 0.92 2.52 -1.55
N ILE A 93 1.44 1.33 -1.90
CA ILE A 93 2.14 1.10 -3.16
C ILE A 93 1.28 0.22 -4.07
N LYS A 94 0.93 0.74 -5.24
CA LYS A 94 0.22 -0.01 -6.29
C LYS A 94 1.17 -0.28 -7.45
N THR A 95 1.56 -1.54 -7.62
CA THR A 95 2.48 -1.92 -8.69
C THR A 95 1.78 -2.40 -9.95
N ALA A 96 2.22 -1.91 -11.09
CA ALA A 96 1.89 -2.37 -12.42
C ALA A 96 3.05 -3.18 -13.02
N ASN A 97 2.71 -4.27 -13.72
CA ASN A 97 3.67 -5.11 -14.43
C ASN A 97 3.13 -5.55 -15.81
N GLN A 98 2.14 -4.82 -16.33
CA GLN A 98 1.42 -5.18 -17.54
C GLN A 98 1.85 -4.26 -18.69
N PRO A 99 2.24 -4.79 -19.87
CA PRO A 99 2.69 -3.97 -21.00
C PRO A 99 1.65 -2.98 -21.53
N ARG A 100 0.36 -3.22 -21.25
CA ARG A 100 -0.76 -2.36 -21.67
C ARG A 100 -0.86 -1.04 -20.89
N VAL A 101 -0.14 -0.92 -19.76
CA VAL A 101 -0.17 0.29 -18.93
C VAL A 101 0.68 1.35 -19.60
N LYS A 102 0.03 2.44 -20.01
CA LYS A 102 0.67 3.54 -20.71
C LYS A 102 1.34 4.51 -19.73
N PRO A 103 2.21 5.42 -20.21
CA PRO A 103 2.78 6.48 -19.39
C PRO A 103 1.72 7.24 -18.59
N GLY A 104 2.04 7.59 -17.34
CA GLY A 104 1.11 8.22 -16.42
C GLY A 104 0.02 7.29 -15.87
N PHE A 105 0.20 5.97 -16.01
CA PHE A 105 -0.69 4.91 -15.57
C PHE A 105 -2.06 4.88 -16.28
N ASP A 106 -2.16 5.42 -17.51
CA ASP A 106 -3.39 5.32 -18.30
C ASP A 106 -3.71 3.86 -18.64
N GLY A 107 -4.98 3.48 -18.47
CA GLY A 107 -5.47 2.11 -18.67
C GLY A 107 -5.16 1.12 -17.52
N PHE A 108 -4.54 1.55 -16.42
CA PHE A 108 -4.36 0.70 -15.25
C PHE A 108 -5.60 0.73 -14.35
N PHE A 109 -5.95 -0.44 -13.80
CA PHE A 109 -7.04 -0.59 -12.85
C PHE A 109 -6.48 -0.71 -11.43
N PHE A 110 -6.82 0.25 -10.58
CA PHE A 110 -6.41 0.26 -9.17
C PHE A 110 -7.51 -0.40 -8.33
N ALA A 111 -7.11 -1.33 -7.45
CA ALA A 111 -7.95 -1.76 -6.35
C ALA A 111 -7.63 -0.86 -5.15
N ILE A 112 -8.65 -0.17 -4.62
CA ILE A 112 -8.55 0.63 -3.40
C ILE A 112 -9.45 -0.01 -2.36
N THR A 113 -8.91 -0.32 -1.19
CA THR A 113 -9.69 -0.91 -0.09
C THR A 113 -10.33 0.16 0.78
N GLU A 114 -11.42 -0.18 1.49
CA GLU A 114 -12.04 0.73 2.48
C GLU A 114 -11.05 1.17 3.57
N SER A 115 -10.10 0.30 3.93
CA SER A 115 -9.07 0.62 4.92
C SER A 115 -8.09 1.67 4.42
N GLU A 116 -7.77 1.67 3.12
CA GLU A 116 -6.95 2.71 2.48
C GLU A 116 -7.72 4.04 2.40
N ILE A 117 -9.01 4.01 2.05
CA ILE A 117 -9.85 5.22 2.02
C ILE A 117 -9.94 5.83 3.42
N SER A 118 -10.25 5.02 4.44
CA SER A 118 -10.34 5.48 5.82
C SER A 118 -9.00 6.03 6.34
N ALA A 119 -7.88 5.44 5.96
CA ALA A 119 -6.56 5.95 6.31
C ALA A 119 -6.29 7.31 5.64
N ALA A 120 -6.68 7.46 4.38
CA ALA A 120 -6.55 8.72 3.66
C ALA A 120 -7.42 9.84 4.25
N ASP A 121 -8.65 9.54 4.65
CA ASP A 121 -9.56 10.52 5.26
C ASP A 121 -9.00 11.02 6.60
N GLN A 122 -8.41 10.13 7.41
CA GLN A 122 -7.86 10.49 8.72
C GLN A 122 -6.49 11.21 8.64
N ARG A 123 -5.64 10.84 7.68
CA ARG A 123 -4.29 11.42 7.53
C ARG A 123 -4.22 12.59 6.55
N GLY A 124 -5.24 12.74 5.71
CA GLY A 124 -5.32 13.76 4.66
C GLY A 124 -4.05 13.78 3.80
N PRO A 125 -3.31 14.90 3.73
CA PRO A 125 -2.10 15.02 2.91
C PRO A 125 -0.98 14.03 3.26
N ARG A 126 -1.01 13.44 4.46
CA ARG A 126 -0.01 12.49 4.97
C ARG A 126 -0.34 11.03 4.67
N HIS A 127 -1.32 10.78 3.83
CA HIS A 127 -1.49 9.50 3.16
C HIS A 127 -1.27 9.70 1.67
N LYS A 128 -0.38 8.91 1.08
CA LYS A 128 -0.04 8.97 -0.34
C LYS A 128 -0.25 7.60 -0.96
N VAL A 129 -0.51 7.61 -2.26
CA VAL A 129 -0.53 6.40 -3.07
C VAL A 129 0.61 6.52 -4.08
N ALA A 130 1.51 5.54 -4.07
CA ALA A 130 2.62 5.43 -4.99
C ALA A 130 2.27 4.42 -6.09
N LEU A 131 2.23 4.89 -7.33
CA LEU A 131 2.01 4.05 -8.50
C LEU A 131 3.37 3.70 -9.08
N PHE A 132 3.70 2.42 -9.18
CA PHE A 132 5.00 1.99 -9.69
C PHE A 132 4.84 1.01 -10.86
N ASN A 133 5.41 1.33 -12.02
CA ASN A 133 5.42 0.44 -13.17
C ASN A 133 6.77 -0.25 -13.29
N ARG A 134 6.80 -1.55 -12.99
CA ARG A 134 8.02 -2.37 -13.00
C ARG A 134 8.64 -2.56 -14.38
N LEU A 135 7.86 -2.38 -15.45
CA LEU A 135 8.36 -2.55 -16.82
C LEU A 135 9.05 -1.30 -17.37
N THR A 136 8.57 -0.12 -16.96
CA THR A 136 9.07 1.18 -17.45
C THR A 136 9.87 1.94 -16.40
N ASP A 137 9.92 1.43 -15.17
CA ASP A 137 10.50 2.07 -13.98
C ASP A 137 9.81 3.40 -13.60
N GLU A 138 8.62 3.67 -14.14
CA GLU A 138 7.87 4.89 -13.84
C GLU A 138 7.30 4.82 -12.42
N LEU A 139 7.65 5.79 -11.58
CA LEU A 139 7.08 5.99 -10.25
C LEU A 139 6.30 7.31 -10.21
N ARG A 140 5.04 7.26 -9.77
CA ARG A 140 4.19 8.44 -9.61
C ARG A 140 3.51 8.45 -8.26
N VAL A 141 3.76 9.50 -7.48
CA VAL A 141 3.10 9.72 -6.19
C VAL A 141 1.84 10.56 -6.39
N THR A 142 0.75 10.15 -5.76
CA THR A 142 -0.56 10.82 -5.80
C THR A 142 -1.31 10.60 -4.48
N ASN A 143 -2.62 10.86 -4.45
CA ASN A 143 -3.50 10.63 -3.31
C ASN A 143 -4.83 10.02 -3.78
N ILE A 144 -5.62 9.50 -2.85
CA ILE A 144 -6.91 8.87 -3.18
C ILE A 144 -7.86 9.86 -3.89
N PRO A 145 -8.09 11.09 -3.40
CA PRO A 145 -8.94 12.06 -4.10
C PRO A 145 -8.55 12.28 -5.57
N ASP A 146 -7.26 12.43 -5.88
CA ASP A 146 -6.77 12.60 -7.24
C ASP A 146 -6.98 11.36 -8.12
N ILE A 147 -6.84 10.16 -7.55
CA ILE A 147 -7.14 8.91 -8.27
C ILE A 147 -8.64 8.85 -8.61
N LEU A 148 -9.49 9.15 -7.63
CA LEU A 148 -10.95 9.16 -7.81
C LEU A 148 -11.37 10.18 -8.88
N ASN A 149 -10.84 11.40 -8.83
CA ASN A 149 -11.13 12.46 -9.80
C ASN A 149 -10.67 12.14 -11.23
N ARG A 150 -9.66 11.29 -11.38
CA ARG A 150 -9.15 10.84 -12.70
C ARG A 150 -9.76 9.53 -13.17
N SER A 151 -10.56 8.88 -12.34
CA SER A 151 -11.15 7.57 -12.67
C SER A 151 -12.23 7.73 -13.75
N ARG A 152 -12.19 6.88 -14.79
CA ARG A 152 -13.22 6.83 -15.84
C ARG A 152 -14.41 5.94 -15.46
N SER A 153 -14.17 4.97 -14.58
CA SER A 153 -15.15 4.01 -14.10
C SER A 153 -14.74 3.51 -12.72
N MET A 154 -15.71 3.34 -11.83
CA MET A 154 -15.51 2.78 -10.49
C MET A 154 -16.48 1.63 -10.29
N THR A 155 -16.01 0.52 -9.73
CA THR A 155 -16.85 -0.62 -9.37
C THR A 155 -16.53 -1.06 -7.94
N TRP A 156 -17.58 -1.31 -7.17
CA TRP A 156 -17.46 -1.88 -5.83
C TRP A 156 -17.36 -3.40 -5.94
N GLN A 157 -16.38 -3.99 -5.25
CA GLN A 157 -16.11 -5.42 -5.26
C GLN A 157 -16.03 -5.93 -3.82
N LEU A 158 -16.57 -7.12 -3.59
CA LEU A 158 -16.52 -7.82 -2.31
C LEU A 158 -15.74 -9.12 -2.49
N SER A 159 -14.76 -9.34 -1.62
CA SER A 159 -14.05 -10.62 -1.53
C SER A 159 -14.63 -11.43 -0.39
N VAL A 160 -15.16 -12.62 -0.70
CA VAL A 160 -15.75 -13.54 0.28
C VAL A 160 -14.84 -14.74 0.46
N GLN A 161 -14.56 -15.10 1.71
CA GLN A 161 -13.88 -16.35 2.06
C GLN A 161 -14.93 -17.30 2.63
N LEU A 162 -15.29 -18.33 1.87
CA LEU A 162 -16.23 -19.40 2.24
C LEU A 162 -15.46 -20.64 2.68
#